data_AF-M0NZ55-F1
#
_entry.id   AF-M0NZ55-F1
#
_cell.length_a   1.000
_cell.length_b   1.000
_cell.length_c   1.000
_cell.angle_alpha   90.00
_cell.angle_beta   90.00
_cell.angle_gamma   90.00
#
_symmetry.space_group_name_H-M   'P 1'
#
loop_
_entity.id
_entity.type
_entity.pdbx_description
1 polymer ?
#
loop_
_entity_poly.entity_id
_entity_poly.type
_entity_poly.pdbx_seq_one_letter_code
_entity_poly.pdbx_strand_id
1 'polypeptide(L)' 'MVETDTSKSQRDRIKNIKELIADIDEKHQEGAPVTEVLNRADEIGMSSERAEAEIEKLRNKGEVYSPKKDYLRTT' A
#
# COMPACT_ATOMS: atom_id res chain seq x y z
N MET A 1 -12.25 -8.70 -23.12
CA MET A 1 -10.82 -8.42 -22.90
C MET A 1 -10.78 -7.67 -21.58
N VAL A 2 -10.32 -8.29 -20.49
CA VAL A 2 -10.14 -7.55 -19.22
C VAL A 2 -8.79 -6.86 -19.33
N GLU A 3 -8.85 -5.59 -19.72
CA GLU A 3 -7.72 -4.68 -19.85
C GLU A 3 -7.14 -4.40 -18.44
N THR A 4 -6.33 -5.32 -17.93
CA THR A 4 -5.49 -5.09 -16.73
C THR A 4 -4.24 -4.27 -17.07
N ASP A 5 -4.38 -3.31 -18.00
CA ASP A 5 -3.29 -2.41 -18.41
C ASP A 5 -2.95 -1.39 -17.32
N THR A 6 -3.86 -1.15 -16.36
CA THR A 6 -3.58 -0.30 -15.19
C THR A 6 -2.47 -0.86 -14.31
N SER A 7 -2.27 -2.19 -14.25
CA SER A 7 -1.30 -2.80 -13.33
C SER A 7 0.16 -2.50 -13.67
N LYS A 8 0.52 -2.21 -14.93
CA LYS A 8 1.90 -1.83 -15.28
C LYS A 8 2.16 -0.36 -14.99
N SER A 9 1.29 0.54 -15.43
CA SER A 9 1.49 1.98 -15.24
C SER A 9 1.33 2.42 -13.78
N GLN A 10 0.47 1.74 -12.99
CA GLN A 10 0.36 2.01 -11.56
C GLN A 10 1.57 1.52 -10.76
N ARG A 11 2.10 0.32 -11.07
CA ARG A 11 3.32 -0.17 -10.40
C ARG A 11 4.53 0.72 -10.66
N ASP A 12 4.68 1.22 -11.87
CA ASP A 12 5.80 2.11 -12.25
C ASP A 12 5.79 3.46 -11.51
N ARG A 13 4.60 3.91 -11.06
CA ARG A 13 4.45 5.17 -10.31
C ARG A 13 4.73 5.04 -8.83
N ILE A 14 4.61 3.85 -8.26
CA ILE A 14 4.76 3.63 -6.82
C ILE A 14 6.25 3.66 -6.47
N LYS A 15 6.69 4.78 -5.88
CA LYS A 15 8.09 4.96 -5.46
C LYS A 15 8.30 4.67 -3.98
N ASN A 16 7.22 4.57 -3.21
CA ASN A 16 7.23 4.54 -1.76
C ASN A 16 5.93 3.92 -1.21
N ILE A 17 6.00 3.41 0.02
CA ILE A 17 4.93 2.60 0.62
C ILE A 17 3.62 3.38 0.77
N LYS A 18 3.67 4.70 0.93
CA LYS A 18 2.47 5.55 1.04
C LYS A 18 1.62 5.49 -0.23
N GLU A 19 2.24 5.63 -1.40
CA GLU A 19 1.55 5.54 -2.69
C GLU A 19 0.98 4.14 -2.92
N LEU A 20 1.71 3.12 -2.47
CA LEU A 20 1.24 1.75 -2.53
C LEU A 20 -0.04 1.54 -1.71
N ILE A 21 -0.05 2.04 -0.47
CA ILE A 21 -1.21 1.96 0.42
C ILE A 21 -2.38 2.75 -0.19
N ALA A 22 -2.16 3.96 -0.71
CA ALA A 22 -3.19 4.75 -1.36
C ALA A 22 -3.82 4.04 -2.56
N ASP A 23 -3.00 3.45 -3.44
CA ASP A 23 -3.50 2.71 -4.61
C ASP A 23 -4.38 1.52 -4.23
N ILE A 24 -4.01 0.82 -3.14
CA ILE A 24 -4.82 -0.29 -2.62
C ILE A 24 -6.07 0.26 -1.93
N ASP A 25 -5.97 1.32 -1.13
CA ASP A 25 -7.11 1.96 -0.45
C ASP A 25 -8.16 2.44 -1.46
N GLU A 26 -7.76 3.06 -2.57
CA GLU A 26 -8.69 3.48 -3.63
C GLU A 26 -9.44 2.31 -4.27
N LYS A 27 -8.81 1.12 -4.34
CA LYS A 27 -9.42 -0.10 -4.86
C LYS A 27 -10.30 -0.81 -3.83
N HIS A 28 -10.09 -0.54 -2.54
CA HIS A 28 -10.74 -1.21 -1.43
C HIS A 28 -11.45 -0.20 -0.54
N GLN A 29 -12.79 -0.13 -0.63
CA GLN A 29 -13.60 0.80 0.18
C GLN A 29 -13.34 0.72 1.71
N GLU A 30 -12.93 -0.45 2.20
CA GLU A 30 -12.66 -0.71 3.63
C GLU A 30 -11.25 -0.29 4.09
N GLY A 31 -10.35 0.04 3.16
CA GLY A 31 -8.94 0.29 3.45
C GLY A 31 -8.00 -0.66 2.70
N ALA A 32 -6.71 -0.31 2.66
CA ALA A 32 -5.66 -1.17 2.14
C ALA A 32 -5.33 -2.31 3.11
N PRO A 33 -5.49 -3.60 2.74
CA PRO A 33 -5.09 -4.71 3.58
C PRO A 33 -3.56 -4.75 3.72
N VAL A 34 -3.05 -4.88 4.94
CA VAL A 34 -1.60 -4.97 5.20
C VAL A 34 -0.98 -6.11 4.40
N THR A 35 -1.64 -7.26 4.34
CA THR A 35 -1.17 -8.41 3.54
C THR A 35 -0.98 -8.05 2.06
N GLU A 36 -1.89 -7.29 1.47
CA GLU A 36 -1.79 -6.86 0.07
C GLU A 36 -0.68 -5.84 -0.13
N VAL A 37 -0.53 -4.91 0.81
CA VAL A 37 0.57 -3.93 0.83
C VAL A 37 1.91 -4.65 0.86
N LEU A 38 2.07 -5.66 1.73
CA LEU A 38 3.32 -6.43 1.84
C LEU A 38 3.59 -7.25 0.58
N ASN A 39 2.57 -7.89 0.00
CA ASN A 39 2.72 -8.63 -1.26
C ASN A 39 3.20 -7.74 -2.40
N ARG A 40 2.54 -6.59 -2.61
CA ARG A 40 2.96 -5.66 -3.65
C ARG A 40 4.29 -4.98 -3.37
N ALA A 41 4.62 -4.75 -2.10
CA ALA A 41 5.94 -4.27 -1.72
C ALA A 41 7.01 -5.26 -2.20
N ASP A 42 6.81 -6.56 -1.97
CA ASP A 42 7.72 -7.60 -2.46
C ASP A 42 7.83 -7.59 -3.99
N GLU A 43 6.70 -7.43 -4.71
CA GLU A 43 6.67 -7.33 -6.18
C GLU A 43 7.50 -6.16 -6.75
N ILE A 44 7.68 -5.08 -5.99
CA ILE A 44 8.51 -3.92 -6.37
C ILE A 44 9.92 -3.99 -5.78
N GLY A 45 10.30 -5.11 -5.15
CA GLY A 45 11.62 -5.31 -4.55
C GLY A 45 11.78 -4.71 -3.16
N MET A 46 10.68 -4.45 -2.45
CA MET A 46 10.67 -3.95 -1.08
C MET A 46 10.30 -5.08 -0.11
N SER A 47 11.26 -5.52 0.70
CA SER A 47 11.05 -6.57 1.69
C SER A 47 9.99 -6.19 2.72
N SER A 48 9.28 -7.19 3.24
CA SER A 48 8.21 -7.03 4.24
C SER A 48 8.65 -6.19 5.44
N GLU A 49 9.83 -6.50 6.00
CA GLU A 49 10.38 -5.75 7.16
C GLU A 49 10.55 -4.25 6.86
N ARG A 50 11.02 -3.91 5.65
CA ARG A 50 11.17 -2.53 5.22
C ARG A 50 9.81 -1.86 5.03
N ALA A 51 8.86 -2.57 4.42
CA ALA A 51 7.50 -2.08 4.24
C ALA A 51 6.83 -1.80 5.59
N GLU A 52 6.94 -2.72 6.55
CA GLU A 52 6.43 -2.56 7.92
C GLU A 52 7.06 -1.36 8.63
N ALA A 53 8.38 -1.21 8.56
CA ALA A 53 9.08 -0.06 9.15
C ALA A 53 8.62 1.27 8.54
N GLU A 54 8.40 1.32 7.23
CA GLU A 54 7.90 2.52 6.56
C GLU A 54 6.42 2.80 6.93
N ILE A 55 5.59 1.77 7.02
CA ILE A 55 4.20 1.87 7.51
C ILE A 55 4.19 2.44 8.92
N GLU A 56 5.05 1.95 9.82
CA GLU A 56 5.14 2.45 11.19
C GLU A 56 5.53 3.92 11.23
N LYS A 57 6.51 4.34 10.41
CA LYS A 57 6.88 5.76 10.28
C LYS A 57 5.70 6.62 9.82
N LEU A 58 4.94 6.16 8.82
CA LEU A 58 3.76 6.88 8.33
C LEU A 58 2.67 6.99 9.41
N ARG A 59 2.48 5.93 10.20
CA ARG A 59 1.55 5.94 11.34
C ARG A 59 1.99 6.92 12.43
N ASN A 60 3.27 6.93 12.77
CA ASN A 60 3.83 7.87 13.76
C ASN A 60 3.71 9.34 13.31
N LYS A 61 3.78 9.59 11.99
CA LYS A 61 3.56 10.93 11.41
C LYS A 61 2.09 11.32 11.25
N GLY A 62 1.16 10.36 11.39
CA GLY A 62 -0.26 10.56 11.09
C GLY A 62 -0.59 10.63 9.60
N GLU A 63 0.31 10.19 8.71
CA GLU A 63 0.05 10.11 7.26
C GLU A 63 -0.79 8.89 6.88
N VAL A 64 -0.74 7.84 7.71
CA VAL A 64 -1.54 6.62 7.58
C VAL A 64 -2.13 6.29 8.93
N TYR A 65 -3.37 5.82 8.96
CA TYR A 65 -4.03 5.31 10.16
C TYR A 65 -4.65 3.93 9.91
N SER A 66 -4.93 3.21 10.98
CA SER A 66 -5.52 1.87 10.91
C SER A 66 -6.92 1.88 11.53
N PRO A 67 -8.01 2.00 10.73
CA PRO A 67 -9.37 1.98 11.27
C PRO A 67 -9.75 0.60 11.81
N LYS A 68 -9.14 -0.46 11.27
CA LYS A 68 -9.37 -1.86 11.64
C LYS A 68 -8.03 -2.60 11.72
N LYS A 69 -8.00 -3.69 12.47
CA LYS A 69 -6.82 -4.57 12.55
C LYS A 69 -6.46 -5.04 11.14
N ASP A 70 -5.19 -4.88 10.76
CA ASP A 70 -4.64 -5.29 9.46
C ASP A 70 -5.15 -4.49 8.23
N TYR A 71 -5.78 -3.33 8.42
CA TYR A 71 -6.14 -2.40 7.35
C TYR A 71 -5.53 -1.02 7.58
N LEU A 72 -5.03 -0.42 6.51
CA LEU A 72 -4.39 0.89 6.49
C LEU A 72 -5.19 1.85 5.61
N ARG A 73 -5.31 3.08 6.07
CA ARG A 73 -5.90 4.18 5.30
C ARG A 73 -4.96 5.35 5.26
N THR A 74 -4.78 5.92 4.07
CA THR A 74 -4.10 7.20 3.88
C THR A 74 -5.09 8.34 4.12
N THR A 75 -4.60 9.44 4.68
CA THR A 75 -5.35 10.72 4.74
C THR A 75 -5.06 11.60 3.53
#